data_AF-A0A7J9D6J5-F1
#
_entry.id   AF-A0A7J9D6J5-F1
#
_cell.length_a   1.000
_cell.length_b   1.000
_cell.length_c   1.000
_cell.angle_alpha   90.00
_cell.angle_beta   90.00
_cell.angle_gamma   90.00
#
_symmetry.space_group_name_H-M   'P 1'
#
loop_
_entity.id
_entity.type
_entity.pdbx_description
1 polymer ?
#
loop_
_entity_poly.entity_id
_entity_poly.type
_entity_poly.pdbx_seq_one_letter_code
_entity_poly.pdbx_strand_id
1 'polypeptide(L)'
;MQRQAILLSRSEKCIVGTGLEWQVALDSGVFAIANHEGKIISTGTHKIILSGNGDALGIALVMYQHSNKNTCMHQTARVWRGKCIKKGQILADGVATVGGKLTLEKK
;
A
#
# COMPACT_ATOMS: atom_id res chain seq x y z
N MET A 1 11.18 20.69 -4.35
CA MET A 1 11.47 20.17 -2.99
C MET A 1 10.62 18.96 -2.59
N GLN A 2 9.66 18.51 -3.41
CA GLN A 2 8.73 17.42 -3.08
C GLN A 2 9.39 16.05 -2.79
N ARG A 3 10.58 15.77 -3.33
CA ARG A 3 11.34 14.53 -3.07
C ARG A 3 12.02 14.47 -1.69
N GLN A 4 11.96 15.56 -0.91
CA GLN A 4 12.54 15.67 0.44
C GLN A 4 11.49 15.60 1.55
N ALA A 5 10.22 15.38 1.21
CA ALA A 5 9.16 15.28 2.21
C ALA A 5 9.41 14.09 3.16
N ILE A 6 9.24 14.34 4.45
CA ILE A 6 9.37 13.33 5.50
C ILE A 6 8.07 12.53 5.58
N LEU A 7 8.21 11.22 5.70
CA LEU A 7 7.10 10.28 5.84
C LEU A 7 6.45 10.45 7.22
N LEU A 8 5.24 11.01 7.26
CA LEU A 8 4.45 11.17 8.49
C LEU A 8 3.76 9.85 8.87
N SER A 9 3.58 9.63 10.17
CA SER A 9 2.88 8.44 10.69
C SER A 9 1.38 8.43 10.36
N ARG A 10 0.79 9.60 10.09
CA ARG A 10 -0.61 9.75 9.68
C ARG A 10 -0.62 10.69 8.49
N SER A 11 -1.12 10.17 7.37
CA SER A 11 -1.13 10.90 6.10
C SER A 11 -2.55 11.33 5.74
N GLU A 12 -2.71 12.51 5.16
CA GLU A 12 -4.01 13.07 4.79
C GLU A 12 -4.08 13.31 3.28
N LYS A 13 -5.26 13.08 2.71
CA LYS A 13 -5.47 13.29 1.27
C LYS A 13 -5.32 14.78 0.94
N CYS A 14 -4.49 15.11 -0.06
CA CYS A 14 -4.36 16.46 -0.59
C CYS A 14 -5.74 16.99 -1.05
N ILE A 15 -6.06 18.23 -0.66
CA ILE A 15 -7.34 18.89 -0.97
C ILE A 15 -7.40 19.27 -2.45
N VAL A 16 -6.26 19.66 -3.03
CA VAL A 16 -6.09 19.94 -4.46
C VAL A 16 -4.99 19.02 -4.99
N GLY A 17 -5.25 18.32 -6.10
CA GLY A 17 -4.35 17.33 -6.66
C GLY A 17 -4.33 17.35 -8.18
N THR A 18 -3.19 17.00 -8.78
CA THR A 18 -2.97 17.03 -10.24
C THR A 18 -3.40 15.75 -10.95
N GLY A 19 -3.83 14.72 -10.20
CA GLY A 19 -4.26 13.42 -10.74
C GLY A 19 -3.11 12.44 -11.03
N LEU A 20 -1.87 12.91 -11.15
CA LEU A 20 -0.67 12.07 -11.33
C LEU A 20 -0.26 11.29 -10.07
N GLU A 21 -0.81 11.66 -8.92
CA GLU A 21 -0.51 11.07 -7.61
C GLU A 21 -0.69 9.56 -7.60
N TRP A 22 -1.69 9.04 -8.32
CA TRP A 22 -1.96 7.62 -8.39
C TRP A 22 -0.84 6.86 -9.10
N GLN A 23 -0.42 7.36 -10.27
CA GLN A 23 0.64 6.73 -11.07
C GLN A 23 1.98 6.75 -10.33
N VAL A 24 2.33 7.92 -9.76
CA VAL A 24 3.57 8.05 -8.99
C VAL A 24 3.57 7.13 -7.75
N ALA A 25 2.42 6.95 -7.11
CA ALA A 25 2.31 6.09 -5.93
C ALA A 25 2.43 4.60 -6.28
N LEU A 26 1.86 4.18 -7.43
CA LEU A 26 2.05 2.83 -7.98
C LEU A 26 3.52 2.58 -8.36
N ASP A 27 4.13 3.52 -9.10
CA ASP A 27 5.52 3.40 -9.56
C ASP A 27 6.52 3.46 -8.40
N SER A 28 6.14 4.04 -7.26
CA SER A 28 6.99 4.08 -6.06
C SER A 28 7.15 2.72 -5.39
N GLY A 29 6.34 1.70 -5.73
CA GLY A 29 6.41 0.37 -5.11
C GLY A 29 6.04 0.34 -3.61
N VAL A 30 5.47 1.44 -3.11
CA VAL A 30 5.10 1.59 -1.69
C VAL A 30 3.83 0.80 -1.36
N PHE A 31 2.99 0.50 -2.37
CA PHE A 31 1.79 -0.31 -2.23
C PHE A 31 2.06 -1.81 -2.41
N ALA A 32 1.35 -2.63 -1.63
CA ALA A 32 1.18 -4.03 -1.97
C ALA A 32 -0.01 -4.18 -2.93
N ILE A 33 0.25 -4.56 -4.17
CA ILE A 33 -0.76 -4.73 -5.22
C ILE A 33 -1.05 -6.22 -5.43
N ALA A 34 -2.31 -6.56 -5.68
CA ALA A 34 -2.69 -7.92 -6.05
C ALA A 34 -2.26 -8.24 -7.50
N ASN A 35 -1.28 -9.13 -7.65
CA ASN A 35 -0.86 -9.63 -8.97
C ASN A 35 -1.91 -10.54 -9.63
N HIS A 36 -2.74 -11.19 -8.80
CA HIS A 36 -3.77 -12.13 -9.22
C HIS A 36 -5.10 -11.75 -8.59
N GLU A 37 -6.19 -12.06 -9.30
CA GLU A 37 -7.52 -12.00 -8.72
C GLU A 37 -7.77 -13.20 -7.80
N GLY A 38 -8.57 -12.98 -6.76
CA GLY A 38 -8.81 -14.01 -5.77
C GLY A 38 -9.58 -13.51 -4.56
N LYS A 39 -9.89 -14.42 -3.65
CA LYS A 39 -10.57 -14.14 -2.39
C LYS A 39 -9.57 -14.16 -1.24
N ILE A 40 -9.67 -13.18 -0.35
CA ILE A 40 -8.79 -13.13 0.82
C ILE A 40 -9.18 -14.23 1.81
N ILE A 41 -8.27 -15.17 2.04
CA ILE A 41 -8.47 -16.28 2.98
C ILE A 41 -8.16 -15.81 4.40
N SER A 42 -7.07 -15.05 4.55
CA SER A 42 -6.59 -14.58 5.84
C SER A 42 -5.76 -13.31 5.64
N THR A 43 -5.98 -12.33 6.51
CA THR A 43 -5.19 -11.11 6.57
C THR A 43 -4.35 -11.17 7.85
N GLY A 44 -3.04 -11.33 7.71
CA GLY A 44 -2.10 -11.20 8.82
C GLY A 44 -1.42 -9.84 8.80
N THR A 45 -0.72 -9.51 9.88
CA THR A 45 0.02 -8.25 10.01
C THR A 45 1.23 -8.21 9.06
N HIS A 46 1.91 -9.35 8.87
CA HIS A 46 3.11 -9.47 8.03
C HIS A 46 2.86 -10.09 6.66
N LYS A 47 1.71 -10.73 6.43
CA LYS A 47 1.38 -11.37 5.16
C LYS A 47 -0.12 -11.43 4.92
N ILE A 48 -0.54 -11.29 3.66
CA ILE A 48 -1.91 -11.45 3.21
C ILE A 48 -1.98 -12.71 2.36
N ILE A 49 -2.96 -13.59 2.64
CA ILE A 49 -3.16 -14.82 1.88
C ILE A 49 -4.39 -14.66 1.00
N LEU A 50 -4.19 -14.74 -0.32
CA LEU A 50 -5.24 -14.79 -1.32
C LEU A 50 -5.38 -16.21 -1.88
N SER A 51 -6.61 -16.66 -2.09
CA SER A 51 -6.91 -17.83 -2.90
C SER A 51 -7.32 -17.37 -4.29
N GLY A 52 -6.56 -17.74 -5.32
CA GLY A 52 -6.83 -17.42 -6.71
C GLY A 52 -6.58 -18.64 -7.58
N ASN A 53 -7.54 -18.97 -8.44
CA ASN A 53 -7.41 -20.03 -9.46
C ASN A 53 -7.00 -21.43 -8.94
N GLY A 54 -7.28 -21.75 -7.68
CA GLY A 54 -6.95 -23.02 -7.04
C GLY A 54 -5.74 -22.97 -6.09
N ASP A 55 -4.88 -21.95 -6.21
CA ASP A 55 -3.68 -21.79 -5.40
C ASP A 55 -3.83 -20.71 -4.31
N ALA A 56 -3.11 -20.89 -3.20
CA ALA A 56 -3.01 -19.90 -2.13
C ALA A 56 -1.73 -19.06 -2.33
N LEU A 57 -1.89 -17.81 -2.77
CA LEU A 57 -0.82 -16.84 -2.93
C LEU A 57 -0.63 -16.05 -1.63
N GLY A 58 0.55 -16.14 -1.03
CA GLY A 58 0.96 -15.32 0.10
C GLY A 58 1.72 -14.07 -0.37
N ILE A 59 1.21 -12.89 -0.04
CA ILE A 59 1.89 -11.62 -0.28
C ILE A 59 2.47 -11.14 1.04
N ALA A 60 3.80 -11.05 1.13
CA ALA A 60 4.48 -10.52 2.30
C ALA A 60 4.36 -8.99 2.34
N LEU A 61 4.09 -8.45 3.53
CA LEU A 61 4.02 -7.02 3.80
C LEU A 61 5.32 -6.55 4.43
N VAL A 62 5.78 -5.39 4.00
CA VAL A 62 6.94 -4.71 4.57
C VAL A 62 6.51 -4.00 5.86
N MET A 63 7.11 -4.38 6.98
CA MET A 63 6.80 -3.78 8.28
C MET A 63 8.07 -3.31 8.99
N TYR A 64 8.07 -2.04 9.40
CA TYR A 64 9.18 -1.40 10.13
C TYR A 64 10.55 -1.54 9.44
N GLN A 65 10.58 -1.56 8.11
CA GLN A 65 11.84 -1.65 7.37
C GLN A 65 12.50 -0.27 7.30
N HIS A 66 13.78 -0.21 7.66
CA HIS A 66 14.57 1.02 7.55
C HIS A 66 14.96 1.26 6.09
N SER A 67 14.72 2.47 5.59
CA SER A 67 15.12 2.90 4.26
C SER A 67 16.45 3.67 4.31
N ASN A 68 17.21 3.64 3.21
CA ASN A 68 18.47 4.37 3.04
C ASN A 68 18.39 5.88 3.37
N LYS A 69 17.18 6.46 3.34
CA LYS A 69 16.92 7.86 3.73
C LYS A 69 16.48 8.02 5.19
N ASN A 70 16.80 7.05 6.05
CA ASN A 70 16.47 7.02 7.47
C ASN A 70 14.97 7.20 7.78
N THR A 71 14.12 6.66 6.91
CA THR A 71 12.67 6.64 7.07
C THR A 71 12.18 5.22 7.33
N CYS A 72 11.12 5.09 8.12
CA CYS A 72 10.48 3.81 8.41
C CYS A 72 9.46 3.48 7.31
N MET A 73 9.64 2.34 6.66
CA MET A 73 8.68 1.77 5.71
C MET A 73 7.77 0.81 6.46
N HIS A 74 6.49 1.15 6.50
CA HIS A 74 5.44 0.36 7.12
C HIS A 74 4.25 0.29 6.16
N GLN A 75 3.87 -0.94 5.81
CA GLN A 75 2.66 -1.22 5.03
C GLN A 75 1.56 -1.69 5.96
N THR A 76 0.38 -1.11 5.80
CA THR A 76 -0.82 -1.47 6.56
C THR A 76 -1.83 -2.10 5.63
N ALA A 77 -2.20 -3.36 5.92
CA ALA A 77 -3.23 -4.07 5.17
C ALA A 77 -4.57 -3.33 5.24
N ARG A 78 -5.21 -3.09 4.10
CA ARG A 78 -6.49 -2.37 4.01
C ARG A 78 -7.68 -3.29 3.72
N VAL A 79 -7.42 -4.58 3.68
CA VAL A 79 -8.36 -5.58 3.16
C VAL A 79 -8.78 -6.57 4.25
N TRP A 80 -10.05 -6.98 4.16
CA TRP A 80 -10.68 -7.86 5.14
C TRP A 80 -10.82 -9.29 4.60
N ARG A 81 -10.84 -10.26 5.51
CA ARG A 81 -11.10 -11.67 5.17
C ARG A 81 -12.41 -11.81 4.42
N GLY A 82 -12.42 -12.62 3.37
CA GLY A 82 -13.59 -12.93 2.58
C GLY A 82 -13.90 -11.93 1.45
N LYS A 83 -13.16 -10.81 1.35
CA LYS A 83 -13.30 -9.87 0.24
C LYS A 83 -12.68 -10.45 -1.04
N CYS A 84 -13.39 -10.32 -2.16
CA CYS A 84 -12.87 -10.64 -3.49
C CYS A 84 -12.07 -9.44 -4.03
N ILE A 85 -10.88 -9.72 -4.53
CA ILE A 85 -9.93 -8.74 -5.03
C ILE A 85 -9.65 -9.05 -6.49
N LYS A 86 -9.55 -7.99 -7.32
CA LYS A 86 -9.18 -8.10 -8.72
C LYS A 86 -7.67 -7.86 -8.91
N LYS A 87 -7.11 -8.35 -10.01
CA LYS A 87 -5.74 -8.01 -10.43
C LYS A 87 -5.57 -6.49 -10.51
N GLY A 88 -4.48 -5.98 -9.96
CA GLY A 88 -4.16 -4.55 -9.93
C GLY A 88 -4.80 -3.76 -8.78
N GLN A 89 -5.59 -4.40 -7.92
CA GLN A 89 -6.17 -3.73 -6.75
C GLN A 89 -5.18 -3.66 -5.59
N ILE A 90 -5.22 -2.56 -4.85
CA ILE A 90 -4.35 -2.32 -3.69
C ILE A 90 -4.82 -3.15 -2.49
N LEU A 91 -3.89 -3.92 -1.92
CA LEU A 91 -4.10 -4.78 -0.75
C LEU A 91 -3.63 -4.12 0.55
N ALA A 92 -2.52 -3.41 0.49
CA ALA A 92 -1.97 -2.65 1.61
C ALA A 92 -1.51 -1.27 1.17
N ASP A 93 -1.81 -0.27 1.99
CA ASP A 93 -1.31 1.09 1.84
C ASP A 93 0.06 1.18 2.51
N GLY A 94 0.99 1.95 1.94
CA GLY A 94 2.28 2.23 2.57
C GLY A 94 2.35 3.61 3.20
N VAL A 95 3.49 3.94 3.79
CA VAL A 95 3.69 5.22 4.48
C VAL A 95 3.54 6.39 3.51
N ALA A 96 2.89 7.45 3.96
CA ALA A 96 2.49 8.62 3.16
C ALA A 96 1.52 8.34 1.98
N THR A 97 0.72 7.28 2.06
CA THR A 97 -0.35 7.03 1.09
C THR A 97 -1.67 6.76 1.78
N VAL A 98 -2.77 7.29 1.21
CA VAL A 98 -4.13 7.01 1.67
C VAL A 98 -4.97 6.60 0.48
N GLY A 99 -5.33 5.32 0.43
CA GLY A 99 -6.21 4.78 -0.59
C GLY A 99 -5.74 4.97 -2.02
N GLY A 100 -4.46 4.68 -2.27
CA GLY A 100 -3.88 4.72 -3.61
C GLY A 100 -3.43 6.10 -4.09
N LYS A 101 -3.63 7.16 -3.30
CA LYS A 101 -3.07 8.47 -3.59
C LYS A 101 -1.87 8.75 -2.72
N LEU A 102 -0.84 9.35 -3.32
CA LEU A 102 0.23 10.01 -2.59
C LEU A 102 -0.37 11.15 -1.76
N THR A 103 0.06 11.19 -0.51
CA THR A 103 -0.38 12.18 0.46
C THR A 103 0.88 12.81 1.03
N LEU A 104 1.11 14.05 0.63
CA LEU A 104 2.28 14.83 1.01
C LEU A 104 1.78 16.07 1.72
N GLU A 105 1.54 16.00 3.03
CA GLU A 105 1.34 17.11 3.99
C GLU A 105 0.87 16.52 5.34
N LYS A 106 1.15 17.07 6.53
CA LYS A 106 1.15 18.48 6.97
C LYS A 106 2.24 18.85 7.99
N LYS A 107 2.40 20.17 8.12
CA LYS A 107 2.99 20.92 9.25
C LYS A 107 1.93 21.20 10.30
#